data_AF-A0A7X7NGZ6-F1
#
_entry.id   AF-A0A7X7NGZ6-F1
#
_cell.length_a   1.000
_cell.length_b   1.000
_cell.length_c   1.000
_cell.angle_alpha   90.00
_cell.angle_beta   90.00
_cell.angle_gamma   90.00
#
_symmetry.space_group_name_H-M   'P 1'
#
loop_
_entity.id
_entity.type
_entity.pdbx_description
1 polymer ?
#
loop_
_entity_poly.entity_id
_entity_poly.type
_entity_poly.pdbx_seq_one_letter_code
_entity_poly.pdbx_strand_id
1 'polypeptide(L)'
;MAKHPHYFKSHLRNKRSICLFIFLSIKDPAIIFNIDTALRAAMISTTVSYILLLAAQKMKLCSIDPVVLAGSAVTKRKDSGSSMLGFLLFLASGAVLGTIYALILSLWGTPVWWRGLILSLPHAAITFSTAALFCCLPSLRTRVLPSPPTDSDYPSYTLLVIFFLHGIFGISMGLFYKI
;
A
#
# COMPACT_ATOMS: atom_id res chain seq x y z
N MET A 1 -39.95 -8.99 38.25
CA MET A 1 -38.66 -9.35 37.63
C MET A 1 -38.51 -8.58 36.33
N ALA A 2 -37.75 -7.48 36.32
CA ALA A 2 -37.50 -6.68 35.13
C ALA A 2 -36.05 -6.16 35.19
N LYS A 3 -35.20 -6.49 34.20
CA LYS A 3 -33.86 -5.89 34.01
C LYS A 3 -33.48 -5.79 32.51
N HIS A 4 -33.52 -4.54 32.03
CA HIS A 4 -32.65 -3.86 31.07
C HIS A 4 -32.27 -4.50 29.70
N PRO A 5 -32.90 -4.06 28.59
CA PRO A 5 -32.39 -4.22 27.22
C PRO A 5 -31.84 -2.93 26.56
N HIS A 6 -31.63 -1.84 27.31
CA HIS A 6 -31.38 -0.51 26.70
C HIS A 6 -29.93 -0.18 26.29
N TYR A 7 -28.93 -1.01 26.57
CA TYR A 7 -27.53 -0.65 26.33
C TYR A 7 -26.97 -1.00 24.93
N PHE A 8 -27.68 -1.78 24.11
CA PHE A 8 -27.10 -2.29 22.85
C PHE A 8 -27.39 -1.42 21.61
N LYS A 9 -28.36 -0.49 21.68
CA LYS A 9 -28.79 0.32 20.51
C LYS A 9 -27.95 1.57 20.25
N SER A 10 -27.19 2.07 21.22
CA SER A 10 -26.40 3.32 21.04
C SER A 10 -25.10 3.11 20.27
N HIS A 11 -24.52 1.90 20.27
CA HIS A 11 -23.23 1.64 19.63
C HIS A 11 -23.33 1.38 18.11
N LEU A 12 -24.48 0.90 17.63
CA LEU A 12 -24.71 0.66 16.19
C LEU A 12 -25.06 1.94 15.41
N ARG A 13 -25.51 3.01 16.08
CA ARG A 13 -25.82 4.31 15.44
C ARG A 13 -24.56 5.10 15.09
N ASN A 14 -23.46 4.89 15.83
CA ASN A 14 -22.22 5.64 15.61
C ASN A 14 -21.44 5.13 14.37
N LYS A 15 -21.43 3.82 14.10
CA LYS A 15 -20.74 3.25 12.92
C LYS A 15 -21.37 3.67 11.59
N ARG A 16 -22.69 3.89 11.54
CA ARG A 16 -23.38 4.38 10.32
C ARG A 16 -22.99 5.81 9.97
N SER A 17 -22.66 6.65 10.95
CA SER A 17 -22.29 8.04 10.72
C SER A 17 -20.90 8.20 10.08
N ILE A 18 -19.95 7.30 10.40
CA ILE A 18 -18.60 7.33 9.83
C ILE A 18 -18.60 6.90 8.36
N CYS A 19 -19.33 5.82 8.01
CA CYS A 19 -19.47 5.43 6.60
C CYS A 19 -20.23 6.47 5.78
N LEU A 20 -21.22 7.16 6.37
CA LEU A 20 -21.96 8.22 5.68
C LEU A 20 -21.05 9.43 5.37
N PHE A 21 -20.16 9.82 6.28
CA PHE A 21 -19.30 10.98 6.07
C PHE A 21 -18.27 10.78 4.94
N ILE A 22 -17.74 9.56 4.78
CA ILE A 22 -16.80 9.24 3.69
C ILE A 22 -17.53 9.24 2.33
N PHE A 23 -18.80 8.81 2.29
CA PHE A 23 -19.60 8.76 1.07
C PHE A 23 -20.25 10.11 0.68
N LEU A 24 -20.53 11.00 1.63
CA LEU A 24 -21.23 12.27 1.39
C LEU A 24 -20.34 13.40 0.82
N SER A 25 -19.03 13.18 0.68
CA SER A 25 -18.11 14.17 0.09
C SER A 25 -17.69 13.83 -1.36
N ILE A 26 -18.58 13.19 -2.12
CA ILE A 26 -18.44 13.08 -3.57
C ILE A 26 -19.10 14.33 -4.17
N LYS A 27 -18.28 15.28 -4.64
CA LYS A 27 -18.75 16.48 -5.34
C LYS A 27 -18.81 16.16 -6.83
N ASP A 28 -19.96 16.31 -7.46
CA ASP A 28 -20.08 16.28 -8.93
C ASP A 28 -20.96 17.47 -9.39
N PRO A 29 -20.76 18.05 -10.60
CA PRO A 29 -20.61 17.31 -11.85
C PRO A 29 -19.52 17.86 -12.78
N ALA A 30 -18.40 17.14 -12.84
CA ALA A 30 -17.46 17.06 -13.95
C ALA A 30 -16.19 16.48 -13.33
N ILE A 31 -16.12 15.15 -13.25
CA ILE A 31 -14.90 14.45 -12.89
C ILE A 31 -13.85 14.81 -13.95
N ILE A 32 -13.04 15.81 -13.66
CA ILE A 32 -11.83 16.09 -14.42
C ILE A 32 -10.83 15.02 -13.97
N PHE A 33 -10.79 13.94 -14.74
CA PHE A 33 -9.83 12.86 -14.56
C PHE A 33 -8.84 12.93 -15.72
N ASN A 34 -7.62 13.34 -15.41
CA ASN A 34 -6.55 13.41 -16.39
C ASN A 34 -5.61 12.22 -16.20
N ILE A 35 -5.73 11.23 -17.09
CA ILE A 35 -4.95 9.99 -17.03
C ILE A 35 -3.44 10.24 -17.08
N ASP A 36 -2.98 11.26 -17.82
CA ASP A 36 -1.56 11.57 -17.93
C ASP A 36 -1.00 12.07 -16.60
N THR A 37 -1.73 12.95 -15.91
CA THR A 37 -1.35 13.43 -14.58
C THR A 37 -1.41 12.31 -13.54
N ALA A 38 -2.40 11.41 -13.63
CA ALA A 38 -2.54 10.25 -12.77
C ALA A 38 -1.34 9.30 -12.92
N LEU A 39 -0.98 8.96 -14.16
CA LEU A 39 0.17 8.10 -14.45
C LEU A 39 1.49 8.74 -14.01
N ARG A 40 1.69 10.04 -14.28
CA ARG A 40 2.90 10.75 -13.83
C ARG A 40 3.03 10.72 -12.30
N ALA A 41 1.95 11.05 -11.58
CA ALA A 41 1.93 11.01 -10.12
C ALA A 41 2.18 9.60 -9.58
N ALA A 42 1.58 8.57 -10.21
CA ALA A 42 1.77 7.17 -9.86
C ALA A 42 3.23 6.72 -10.05
N MET A 43 3.85 7.07 -11.17
CA MET A 43 5.25 6.73 -11.45
C MET A 43 6.18 7.41 -10.46
N ILE A 44 6.00 8.72 -10.19
CA ILE A 44 6.79 9.45 -9.18
C ILE A 44 6.66 8.78 -7.81
N SER A 45 5.43 8.52 -7.37
CA SER A 45 5.15 7.92 -6.06
C SER A 45 5.75 6.52 -5.92
N THR A 46 5.69 5.72 -6.98
CA THR A 46 6.28 4.38 -7.04
C THR A 46 7.80 4.46 -6.98
N THR A 47 8.42 5.35 -7.76
CA THR A 47 9.87 5.56 -7.76
C THR A 47 10.38 6.04 -6.41
N VAL A 48 9.71 7.01 -5.77
CA VAL A 48 10.06 7.47 -4.42
C VAL A 48 10.02 6.30 -3.42
N SER A 49 8.94 5.52 -3.45
CA SER A 49 8.79 4.34 -2.57
C SER A 49 9.87 3.29 -2.83
N TYR A 50 10.24 3.06 -4.10
CA TYR A 50 11.29 2.14 -4.47
C TYR A 50 12.68 2.60 -4.00
N ILE A 51 13.01 3.89 -4.15
CA ILE A 51 14.27 4.45 -3.65
C ILE A 51 14.38 4.29 -2.13
N LEU A 52 13.29 4.57 -1.41
CA LEU A 52 13.26 4.42 0.05
C LEU A 52 13.36 2.96 0.49
N LEU A 53 12.76 2.04 -0.27
CA LEU A 53 12.93 0.60 -0.07
C LEU A 53 14.40 0.18 -0.22
N LEU A 54 15.07 0.62 -1.30
CA LEU A 54 16.49 0.35 -1.51
C LEU A 54 17.35 0.93 -0.38
N ALA A 55 17.02 2.13 0.09
CA ALA A 55 17.70 2.73 1.24
C ALA A 55 17.49 1.90 2.52
N ALA A 56 16.26 1.46 2.80
CA ALA A 56 15.94 0.61 3.95
C ALA A 56 16.67 -0.74 3.88
N GLN A 57 16.79 -1.35 2.70
CA GLN A 57 17.56 -2.57 2.49
C GLN A 57 19.06 -2.35 2.74
N LYS A 58 19.64 -1.25 2.24
CA LYS A 58 21.05 -0.90 2.50
C LYS A 58 21.33 -0.66 3.99
N MET A 59 20.34 -0.13 4.71
CA MET A 59 20.40 0.05 6.17
C MET A 59 20.07 -1.24 6.95
N LYS A 60 19.82 -2.37 6.27
CA LYS A 60 19.42 -3.64 6.87
C LYS A 60 18.13 -3.56 7.71
N LEU A 61 17.24 -2.62 7.39
CA LEU A 61 15.91 -2.49 8.00
C LEU A 61 14.87 -3.39 7.32
N CYS A 62 15.14 -3.81 6.08
CA CYS A 62 14.26 -4.67 5.29
C CYS A 62 15.09 -5.78 4.66
N SER A 63 14.83 -7.02 5.07
CA SER A 63 15.54 -8.22 4.57
C SER A 63 14.83 -8.85 3.38
N ILE A 64 13.59 -8.41 3.13
CA ILE A 64 12.78 -8.84 2.00
C ILE A 64 13.03 -7.88 0.84
N ASP A 65 13.20 -8.45 -0.34
CA ASP A 65 13.10 -7.71 -1.58
C ASP A 65 11.73 -7.98 -2.22
N PRO A 66 10.75 -7.04 -2.10
CA PRO A 66 9.44 -7.16 -2.72
C PRO A 66 9.51 -7.28 -4.24
N VAL A 67 10.52 -6.69 -4.88
CA VAL A 67 10.72 -6.76 -6.33
C VAL A 67 11.14 -8.17 -6.71
N VAL A 68 12.16 -8.72 -6.06
CA VAL A 68 12.56 -10.12 -6.29
C VAL A 68 11.44 -11.09 -5.90
N LEU A 69 10.68 -10.80 -4.84
CA LEU A 69 9.53 -11.61 -4.44
C LEU A 69 8.47 -11.65 -5.54
N ALA A 70 8.06 -10.49 -6.08
CA ALA A 70 7.12 -10.39 -7.18
C ALA A 70 7.62 -11.11 -8.44
N GLY A 71 8.90 -10.93 -8.78
CA GLY A 71 9.53 -11.61 -9.91
C GLY A 71 9.59 -13.13 -9.75
N SER A 72 9.87 -13.62 -8.54
CA SER A 72 9.91 -15.05 -8.21
C SER A 72 8.55 -15.73 -8.19
N ALA A 73 7.45 -14.96 -8.12
CA ALA A 73 6.11 -15.50 -8.29
C ALA A 73 5.84 -15.93 -9.74
N VAL A 74 6.54 -15.31 -10.70
CA VAL A 74 6.39 -15.56 -12.13
C VAL A 74 7.53 -16.41 -12.70
N THR A 75 8.73 -16.33 -12.10
CA THR A 75 9.93 -17.05 -12.56
C THR A 75 10.27 -18.22 -11.66
N LYS A 76 10.68 -19.36 -12.24
CA LYS A 76 11.06 -20.57 -11.49
C LYS A 76 12.41 -20.47 -10.78
N ARG A 77 13.25 -19.48 -11.10
CA ARG A 77 14.60 -19.32 -10.58
C ARG A 77 14.85 -17.85 -10.20
N LYS A 78 15.55 -17.62 -9.08
CA LYS A 78 16.09 -16.30 -8.72
C LYS A 78 17.31 -16.02 -9.60
N ASP A 79 17.12 -15.30 -10.68
CA ASP A 79 18.18 -14.80 -11.57
C ASP A 79 17.98 -13.30 -11.87
N SER A 80 18.88 -12.71 -12.67
CA SER A 80 18.74 -11.30 -13.09
C SER A 80 17.42 -11.01 -13.81
N GLY A 81 16.86 -12.00 -14.52
CA GLY A 81 15.55 -11.90 -15.17
C GLY A 81 14.42 -11.74 -14.16
N SER A 82 14.48 -12.48 -13.04
CA SER A 82 13.50 -12.33 -11.95
C SER A 82 13.51 -10.92 -11.33
N SER A 83 14.68 -10.27 -11.21
CA SER A 83 14.78 -8.92 -10.66
C SER A 83 14.20 -7.87 -11.61
N MET A 84 14.50 -7.97 -12.91
CA MET A 84 13.96 -7.07 -13.92
C MET A 84 12.44 -7.22 -14.06
N LEU A 85 11.94 -8.46 -14.12
CA LEU A 85 10.51 -8.72 -14.22
C LEU A 85 9.77 -8.25 -12.95
N GLY A 86 10.35 -8.50 -11.78
CA GLY A 86 9.84 -7.99 -10.51
C GLY A 86 9.72 -6.47 -10.50
N PHE A 87 10.71 -5.76 -11.03
CA PHE A 87 10.71 -4.31 -11.09
C PHE A 87 9.62 -3.78 -12.02
N LEU A 88 9.45 -4.42 -13.18
CA LEU A 88 8.36 -4.11 -14.11
C LEU A 88 6.98 -4.36 -13.49
N LEU A 89 6.80 -5.47 -12.77
CA LEU A 89 5.57 -5.76 -12.03
C LEU A 89 5.32 -4.73 -10.93
N PHE A 90 6.37 -4.28 -10.24
CA PHE A 90 6.25 -3.26 -9.21
C PHE A 90 5.82 -1.92 -9.81
N LEU A 91 6.43 -1.50 -10.93
CA LEU A 91 6.03 -0.31 -11.68
C LEU A 91 4.61 -0.40 -12.22
N ALA A 92 4.24 -1.51 -12.85
CA ALA A 92 2.89 -1.73 -13.38
C ALA A 92 1.84 -1.71 -12.26
N SER A 93 2.12 -2.36 -11.13
CA SER A 93 1.23 -2.34 -9.96
C SER A 93 1.09 -0.94 -9.40
N GLY A 94 2.21 -0.19 -9.32
CA GLY A 94 2.22 1.21 -8.91
C GLY A 94 1.39 2.11 -9.82
N ALA A 95 1.48 1.92 -11.14
CA ALA A 95 0.68 2.64 -12.14
C ALA A 95 -0.82 2.35 -11.96
N VAL A 96 -1.21 1.08 -11.84
CA VAL A 96 -2.62 0.67 -11.65
C VAL A 96 -3.18 1.24 -10.35
N LEU A 97 -2.49 1.03 -9.22
CA LEU A 97 -2.95 1.50 -7.92
C LEU A 97 -2.94 3.02 -7.81
N GLY A 98 -1.91 3.69 -8.34
CA GLY A 98 -1.85 5.15 -8.39
C GLY A 98 -2.98 5.75 -9.23
N THR A 99 -3.34 5.10 -10.34
CA THR A 99 -4.49 5.52 -11.15
C THR A 99 -5.81 5.41 -10.37
N ILE A 100 -5.99 4.34 -9.59
CA ILE A 100 -7.14 4.18 -8.69
C ILE A 100 -7.16 5.29 -7.62
N TYR A 101 -6.00 5.64 -7.05
CA TYR A 101 -5.90 6.73 -6.07
C TYR A 101 -6.28 8.07 -6.69
N ALA A 102 -5.74 8.36 -7.88
CA ALA A 102 -6.04 9.57 -8.62
C ALA A 102 -7.54 9.68 -8.92
N LEU A 103 -8.18 8.58 -9.33
CA LEU A 103 -9.64 8.54 -9.53
C LEU A 103 -10.41 8.90 -8.26
N ILE A 104 -10.06 8.28 -7.12
CA ILE A 104 -10.73 8.58 -5.84
C ILE A 104 -10.45 10.02 -5.38
N LEU A 105 -9.23 10.52 -5.55
CA LEU A 105 -8.88 11.91 -5.24
C LEU A 105 -9.64 12.92 -6.13
N SER A 106 -9.87 12.59 -7.39
CA SER A 106 -10.73 13.36 -8.30
C SER A 106 -12.18 13.36 -7.83
N LEU A 107 -12.72 12.22 -7.40
CA LEU A 107 -14.08 12.14 -6.83
C LEU A 107 -14.24 13.00 -5.57
N TRP A 108 -13.16 13.16 -4.80
CA TRP A 108 -13.14 14.07 -3.64
C TRP A 108 -12.89 15.54 -4.00
N GLY A 109 -12.62 15.85 -5.27
CA GLY A 109 -12.50 17.19 -5.85
C GLY A 109 -11.32 18.04 -5.38
N THR A 110 -10.49 17.54 -4.46
CA THR A 110 -9.31 18.27 -3.94
C THR A 110 -8.21 17.28 -3.56
N PRO A 111 -7.16 17.12 -4.40
CA PRO A 111 -6.04 16.25 -4.09
C PRO A 111 -5.12 16.95 -3.08
N VAL A 112 -5.00 16.34 -1.89
CA VAL A 112 -4.13 16.82 -0.81
C VAL A 112 -3.45 15.63 -0.14
N TRP A 113 -2.25 15.86 0.40
CA TRP A 113 -1.37 14.81 0.92
C TRP A 113 -2.04 13.90 1.98
N TRP A 114 -2.84 14.47 2.88
CA TRP A 114 -3.48 13.71 3.96
C TRP A 114 -4.60 12.80 3.45
N ARG A 115 -5.28 13.19 2.36
CA ARG A 115 -6.28 12.34 1.70
C ARG A 115 -5.62 11.15 1.03
N GLY A 116 -4.49 11.38 0.39
CA GLY A 116 -3.65 10.31 -0.14
C GLY A 116 -3.17 9.34 0.95
N LEU A 117 -2.78 9.86 2.13
CA LEU A 117 -2.43 9.04 3.29
C LEU A 117 -3.61 8.18 3.80
N ILE A 118 -4.82 8.73 3.85
CA ILE A 118 -6.02 7.95 4.24
C ILE A 118 -6.26 6.82 3.25
N LEU A 119 -6.15 7.09 1.94
CA LEU A 119 -6.31 6.07 0.89
C LEU A 119 -5.24 4.99 0.95
N SER A 120 -4.07 5.28 1.50
CA SER A 120 -3.02 4.28 1.67
C SER A 120 -3.18 3.39 2.90
N LEU A 121 -4.05 3.71 3.86
CA LEU A 121 -4.25 2.83 5.02
C LEU A 121 -4.80 1.44 4.64
N PRO A 122 -5.87 1.31 3.81
CA PRO A 122 -6.34 -0.02 3.38
C PRO A 122 -5.29 -0.77 2.56
N HIS A 123 -4.58 -0.07 1.68
CA HIS A 123 -3.53 -0.65 0.86
C HIS A 123 -2.36 -1.17 1.72
N ALA A 124 -1.89 -0.36 2.67
CA ALA A 124 -0.86 -0.73 3.63
C ALA A 124 -1.31 -1.92 4.51
N ALA A 125 -2.57 -1.97 4.94
CA ALA A 125 -3.09 -3.07 5.73
C ALA A 125 -3.09 -4.41 4.97
N ILE A 126 -3.49 -4.38 3.69
CA ILE A 126 -3.48 -5.57 2.82
C ILE A 126 -2.04 -6.04 2.58
N THR A 127 -1.13 -5.13 2.26
CA THR A 127 0.27 -5.48 1.95
C THR A 127 1.03 -5.92 3.21
N PHE A 128 0.78 -5.27 4.35
CA PHE A 128 1.26 -5.71 5.66
C PHE A 128 0.79 -7.13 5.98
N SER A 129 -0.51 -7.42 5.84
CA SER A 129 -1.07 -8.74 6.13
C SER A 129 -0.48 -9.82 5.22
N THR A 130 -0.31 -9.48 3.94
CA THR A 130 0.31 -10.37 2.96
C THR A 130 1.77 -10.63 3.32
N ALA A 131 2.56 -9.58 3.59
CA ALA A 131 3.94 -9.72 4.01
C ALA A 131 4.08 -10.53 5.30
N ALA A 132 3.19 -10.33 6.27
CA ALA A 132 3.17 -11.09 7.52
C ALA A 132 2.93 -12.58 7.27
N LEU A 133 2.00 -12.94 6.36
CA LEU A 133 1.79 -14.33 5.96
C LEU A 133 3.04 -14.95 5.35
N PHE A 134 3.72 -14.24 4.44
CA PHE A 134 4.97 -14.71 3.83
C PHE A 134 6.12 -14.86 4.84
N CYS A 135 6.18 -14.01 5.85
CA CYS A 135 7.22 -14.07 6.89
C CYS A 135 6.96 -15.18 7.91
N CYS A 136 5.70 -15.37 8.31
CA CYS A 136 5.33 -16.25 9.41
C CYS A 136 5.11 -17.71 8.98
N LEU A 137 4.76 -17.97 7.70
CA LEU A 137 4.56 -19.33 7.21
C LEU A 137 5.88 -19.95 6.77
N PRO A 138 6.37 -21.04 7.39
CA PRO A 138 7.68 -21.62 7.11
C PRO A 138 7.90 -21.99 5.63
N SER A 139 6.86 -22.50 4.97
CA SER A 139 6.89 -22.89 3.56
C SER A 139 7.01 -21.71 2.60
N LEU A 140 6.55 -20.53 3.01
CA LEU A 140 6.65 -19.29 2.24
C LEU A 140 7.92 -18.52 2.60
N ARG A 141 8.33 -18.57 3.87
CA ARG A 141 9.50 -17.85 4.39
C ARG A 141 10.77 -18.15 3.59
N THR A 142 10.98 -19.40 3.18
CA THR A 142 12.14 -19.83 2.38
C THR A 142 12.18 -19.21 0.97
N ARG A 143 11.06 -18.72 0.46
CA ARG A 143 11.02 -17.99 -0.82
C ARG A 143 11.51 -16.55 -0.66
N VAL A 144 11.30 -15.98 0.52
CA VAL A 144 11.45 -14.53 0.76
C VAL A 144 12.70 -14.18 1.54
N LEU A 145 13.10 -15.03 2.49
CA LEU A 145 14.28 -14.84 3.32
C LEU A 145 15.34 -15.92 3.00
N PRO A 146 16.63 -15.56 3.08
CA PRO A 146 17.72 -16.54 3.02
C PRO A 146 17.64 -17.52 4.19
N SER A 147 18.14 -18.75 3.97
CA SER A 147 18.21 -19.81 4.99
C SER A 147 19.67 -20.20 5.19
N PRO A 148 20.20 -20.26 6.43
CA PRO A 148 19.51 -19.98 7.69
C PRO A 148 19.25 -18.47 7.92
N PRO A 149 18.17 -18.11 8.63
CA PRO A 149 17.90 -16.72 8.97
C PRO A 149 18.93 -16.21 9.98
N THR A 150 19.38 -14.98 9.79
CA THR A 150 20.24 -14.22 10.69
C THR A 150 19.40 -13.34 11.63
N ASP A 151 19.99 -12.83 12.72
CA ASP A 151 19.32 -11.87 13.60
C ASP A 151 18.93 -10.56 12.88
N SER A 152 19.50 -10.26 11.72
CA SER A 152 19.03 -9.15 10.87
C SER A 152 17.78 -9.48 10.03
N ASP A 153 17.29 -10.73 10.05
CA ASP A 153 16.15 -11.19 9.26
C ASP A 153 14.82 -11.18 10.04
N TYR A 154 14.75 -10.39 11.13
CA TYR A 154 13.50 -10.23 11.87
C TYR A 154 12.42 -9.55 11.01
N PRO A 155 11.26 -10.18 10.84
CA PRO A 155 10.21 -9.68 9.95
C PRO A 155 9.55 -8.39 10.45
N SER A 156 9.69 -8.05 11.74
CA SER A 156 9.05 -6.86 12.34
C SER A 156 9.47 -5.55 11.66
N TYR A 157 10.77 -5.34 11.42
CA TYR A 157 11.26 -4.14 10.74
C TYR A 157 10.81 -4.08 9.29
N THR A 158 10.83 -5.22 8.59
CA THR A 158 10.31 -5.32 7.22
C THR A 158 8.84 -4.92 7.14
N LEU A 159 8.02 -5.40 8.07
CA LEU A 159 6.60 -5.06 8.14
C LEU A 159 6.36 -3.56 8.39
N LEU A 160 7.15 -2.95 9.29
CA LEU A 160 7.10 -1.51 9.51
C LEU A 160 7.52 -0.73 8.26
N VAL A 161 8.63 -1.11 7.63
CA VAL A 161 9.10 -0.48 6.38
C VAL A 161 8.03 -0.55 5.30
N ILE A 162 7.42 -1.73 5.09
CA ILE A 162 6.31 -1.90 4.13
C ILE A 162 5.16 -0.95 4.46
N PHE A 163 4.71 -0.90 5.72
CA PHE A 163 3.62 -0.02 6.13
C PHE A 163 3.95 1.46 5.84
N PHE A 164 5.14 1.93 6.21
CA PHE A 164 5.57 3.32 5.97
C PHE A 164 5.71 3.64 4.49
N LEU A 165 6.28 2.74 3.68
CA LEU A 165 6.41 2.93 2.24
C LEU A 165 5.06 3.13 1.56
N HIS A 166 4.04 2.37 1.96
CA HIS A 166 2.68 2.53 1.43
C HIS A 166 2.04 3.85 1.91
N GLY A 167 2.30 4.25 3.15
CA GLY A 167 1.98 5.59 3.64
C GLY A 167 2.56 6.70 2.75
N ILE A 168 3.86 6.62 2.47
CA ILE A 168 4.59 7.58 1.64
C ILE A 168 4.10 7.57 0.19
N PHE A 169 3.76 6.41 -0.37
CA PHE A 169 3.11 6.31 -1.67
C PHE A 169 1.81 7.13 -1.72
N GLY A 170 0.94 6.95 -0.72
CA GLY A 170 -0.31 7.71 -0.61
C GLY A 170 -0.08 9.22 -0.49
N ILE A 171 0.82 9.64 0.41
CA ILE A 171 1.20 11.06 0.57
C ILE A 171 1.68 11.64 -0.77
N SER A 172 2.57 10.92 -1.45
CA SER A 172 3.13 11.33 -2.75
C SER A 172 2.04 11.50 -3.80
N MET A 173 1.09 10.57 -3.87
CA MET A 173 -0.08 10.70 -4.75
C MET A 173 -0.89 11.96 -4.45
N GLY A 174 -1.17 12.25 -3.18
CA GLY A 174 -1.89 13.46 -2.78
C GLY A 174 -1.13 14.77 -3.02
N LEU A 175 0.20 14.74 -3.11
CA LEU A 175 1.03 15.91 -3.41
C LEU A 175 1.16 16.17 -4.92
N PHE A 176 1.42 15.11 -5.68
CA PHE A 176 1.80 15.20 -7.09
C PHE A 176 0.62 15.07 -8.05
N TYR A 177 -0.49 14.45 -7.66
CA TYR A 177 -1.68 14.42 -8.50
C TYR A 177 -2.33 15.81 -8.55
N LYS A 178 -2.61 16.29 -9.77
CA LYS A 178 -3.24 17.58 -10.04
C LYS A 178 -4.43 17.33 -10.97
N ILE A 179 -5.57 17.94 -10.61
CA ILE A 179 -6.80 17.95 -11.39
C ILE A 179 -6.75 19.10 -12.39
#